data_AF-I7ACS1-F1
#
_entry.id   AF-I7ACS1-F1
#
_cell.length_a   1.000
_cell.length_b   1.000
_cell.length_c   1.000
_cell.angle_alpha   90.00
_cell.angle_beta   90.00
_cell.angle_gamma   90.00
#
_symmetry.space_group_name_H-M   'P 1'
#
loop_
_entity.id
_entity.type
_entity.pdbx_description
1 polymer ?
#
loop_
_entity_poly.entity_id
_entity_poly.type
_entity_poly.pdbx_seq_one_letter_code
_entity_poly.pdbx_strand_id
1 'polypeptide(L)'
;MGEHSFSLQFNPLQRIKTVKDYEKEIEELRNENFEIKHQLSHYKASSGGNIQEDIQKLLLDSKRSIDILEGENEELNKQMERMNEMVRKIRTEKEDTENKLKGDLQEYLNKISMLEEENGRLLKHLENVNGINAKLREENEVLGECFNRSKNTIDEQKSLIEKIAHEKEEKSQVEKELMSYKNALLNSNKERDQIMYERERERNEYSNKISQLQGIVGSFEEKMNLKEAEMNQMREHYKSMEDEYKEMYRQKQSNEMYLKEMGENYMRETRDKQELALRNEELRREVEQLKTSRSDLKKRLEVCENEKRALSYKVSQDVSGSSELYRIKEELEKAKRERNSLMEEVEGLKKKCLECTSDLERSRELEIFLKDLLQEKGKECDRRLGEIEKMADTIDSKIDLARKMLGERRSVDGGYKEMDTLLNEMKELKSKEEEYRRMTNITEDNKRFLKTFGVEPTGSLDEIVGRFRGAYKDVIRKMRVMNKEANEAMRFAENNKDVMDRKTMMFLEDFTKEFNIARKDLEACKRYLEKKGKENKELKASNLVLEKKFNECRKNEERIKGLYSAMADKLRKKDEMISKLEMRMATRP
;
A
#
# COMPACT_ATOMS: atom_id res chain seq x y z
N MET A 1 -71.97 -139.19 10.73
CA MET A 1 -72.93 -140.29 10.49
C MET A 1 -74.17 -139.64 9.88
N GLY A 2 -74.85 -140.20 8.89
CA GLY A 2 -74.60 -141.50 8.25
C GLY A 2 -75.92 -142.14 7.78
N GLU A 3 -76.67 -141.45 6.93
CA GLU A 3 -77.90 -141.99 6.33
C GLU A 3 -77.73 -142.13 4.81
N HIS A 4 -77.14 -143.27 4.44
CA HIS A 4 -77.42 -143.90 3.16
C HIS A 4 -78.68 -144.77 3.29
N SER A 5 -79.28 -145.09 2.14
CA SER A 5 -80.27 -146.16 1.95
C SER A 5 -81.71 -145.78 2.40
N PHE A 6 -82.78 -146.20 1.71
CA PHE A 6 -82.88 -147.43 0.92
C PHE A 6 -83.38 -147.28 -0.53
N SER A 7 -82.54 -147.79 -1.44
CA SER A 7 -82.94 -148.30 -2.74
C SER A 7 -83.96 -149.44 -2.58
N LEU A 8 -84.94 -149.56 -3.50
CA LEU A 8 -85.76 -150.76 -3.60
C LEU A 8 -84.89 -151.94 -4.07
N GLN A 9 -84.34 -152.70 -3.14
CA GLN A 9 -83.88 -154.06 -3.39
C GLN A 9 -84.98 -155.05 -3.00
N PHE A 10 -85.61 -155.64 -4.01
CA PHE A 10 -86.45 -156.83 -3.83
C PHE A 10 -85.60 -157.93 -3.19
N ASN A 11 -85.96 -158.35 -1.97
CA ASN A 11 -85.29 -159.46 -1.30
C ASN A 11 -85.84 -160.77 -1.87
N PRO A 12 -85.03 -161.63 -2.51
CA PRO A 12 -85.53 -162.85 -3.16
C PRO A 12 -85.97 -163.91 -2.14
N LEU A 13 -86.81 -164.85 -2.60
CA LEU A 13 -87.46 -165.94 -1.85
C LEU A 13 -86.51 -167.00 -1.21
N GLN A 14 -85.24 -166.67 -0.99
CA GLN A 14 -84.17 -167.59 -0.55
C GLN A 14 -83.84 -167.51 0.95
N ARG A 15 -84.62 -166.78 1.76
CA ARG A 15 -84.47 -166.70 3.23
C ARG A 15 -85.69 -167.22 4.00
N ILE A 16 -86.15 -168.43 3.65
CA ILE A 16 -87.14 -169.14 4.47
C ILE A 16 -86.40 -169.78 5.66
N LYS A 17 -86.48 -169.13 6.83
CA LYS A 17 -86.05 -169.70 8.11
C LYS A 17 -86.81 -170.98 8.40
N THR A 18 -86.16 -171.98 9.00
CA THR A 18 -86.84 -173.22 9.42
C THR A 18 -87.63 -173.00 10.71
N VAL A 19 -88.58 -173.89 11.02
CA VAL A 19 -89.40 -173.78 12.24
C VAL A 19 -88.53 -173.69 13.51
N LYS A 20 -87.42 -174.45 13.57
CA LYS A 20 -86.47 -174.37 14.69
C LYS A 20 -85.77 -173.02 14.82
N ASP A 21 -85.50 -172.34 13.71
CA ASP A 21 -84.90 -171.00 13.73
C ASP A 21 -85.89 -169.98 14.33
N TYR A 22 -87.18 -170.11 13.99
CA TYR A 22 -88.25 -169.30 14.59
C TYR A 22 -88.49 -169.64 16.07
N GLU A 23 -88.44 -170.91 16.47
CA GLU A 23 -88.53 -171.31 17.88
C GLU A 23 -87.39 -170.70 18.71
N LYS A 24 -86.15 -170.75 18.20
CA LYS A 24 -84.99 -170.15 18.87
C LYS A 24 -85.10 -168.62 18.95
N GLU A 25 -85.55 -167.97 17.90
CA GLU A 25 -85.79 -166.51 17.86
C GLU A 25 -86.92 -166.10 18.81
N ILE A 26 -87.97 -166.92 18.98
CA ILE A 26 -89.02 -166.70 19.99
C ILE A 26 -88.49 -166.84 21.42
N GLU A 27 -87.59 -167.79 21.67
CA GLU A 27 -86.97 -167.99 22.99
C GLU A 27 -86.02 -166.83 23.34
N GLU A 28 -85.21 -166.37 22.37
CA GLU A 28 -84.34 -165.18 22.51
C GLU A 28 -85.17 -163.91 22.75
N LEU A 29 -86.22 -163.67 21.95
CA LEU A 29 -87.14 -162.55 22.15
C LEU A 29 -87.93 -162.62 23.47
N ARG A 30 -88.22 -163.82 23.99
CA ARG A 30 -88.83 -163.99 25.32
C ARG A 30 -87.88 -163.56 26.43
N ASN A 31 -86.60 -163.92 26.33
CA ASN A 31 -85.58 -163.51 27.29
C ASN A 31 -85.35 -161.99 27.22
N GLU A 32 -85.24 -161.39 26.04
CA GLU A 32 -85.19 -159.91 25.91
C GLU A 32 -86.45 -159.25 26.49
N ASN A 33 -87.64 -159.79 26.23
CA ASN A 33 -88.89 -159.22 26.77
C ASN A 33 -88.95 -159.32 28.30
N PHE A 34 -88.38 -160.38 28.88
CA PHE A 34 -88.23 -160.53 30.33
C PHE A 34 -87.23 -159.52 30.90
N GLU A 35 -86.05 -159.37 30.28
CA GLU A 35 -85.02 -158.40 30.66
C GLU A 35 -85.56 -156.96 30.61
N ILE A 36 -86.23 -156.58 29.52
CA ILE A 36 -86.87 -155.28 29.34
C ILE A 36 -88.00 -155.08 30.36
N LYS A 37 -88.81 -156.10 30.67
CA LYS A 37 -89.81 -156.01 31.75
C LYS A 37 -89.17 -155.87 33.12
N HIS A 38 -88.04 -156.52 33.38
CA HIS A 38 -87.32 -156.40 34.65
C HIS A 38 -86.71 -155.00 34.80
N GLN A 39 -86.12 -154.45 33.73
CA GLN A 39 -85.60 -153.09 33.70
C GLN A 39 -86.72 -152.04 33.84
N LEU A 40 -87.84 -152.19 33.11
CA LEU A 40 -89.02 -151.31 33.26
C LEU A 40 -89.68 -151.45 34.65
N SER A 41 -89.63 -152.63 35.27
CA SER A 41 -90.06 -152.84 36.65
C SER A 41 -89.14 -152.09 37.62
N HIS A 42 -87.81 -152.18 37.45
CA HIS A 42 -86.87 -151.38 38.23
C HIS A 42 -87.07 -149.88 38.02
N TYR A 43 -87.21 -149.40 36.78
CA TYR A 43 -87.49 -147.99 36.53
C TYR A 43 -88.83 -147.54 37.12
N LYS A 44 -89.87 -148.37 37.16
CA LYS A 44 -91.15 -148.03 37.83
C LYS A 44 -91.11 -148.14 39.35
N ALA A 45 -90.34 -149.07 39.92
CA ALA A 45 -90.19 -149.24 41.36
C ALA A 45 -89.19 -148.23 41.98
N SER A 46 -88.21 -147.77 41.20
CA SER A 46 -87.24 -146.73 41.58
C SER A 46 -87.70 -145.31 41.19
N SER A 47 -88.73 -145.16 40.34
CA SER A 47 -89.36 -143.86 40.01
C SER A 47 -90.66 -143.64 40.79
N GLY A 48 -90.58 -143.74 42.12
CA GLY A 48 -91.68 -143.45 43.04
C GLY A 48 -91.95 -141.96 43.22
N GLY A 49 -92.50 -141.30 42.20
CA GLY A 49 -93.01 -139.92 42.27
C GLY A 49 -92.08 -138.81 41.76
N ASN A 50 -92.69 -137.73 41.25
CA ASN A 50 -92.14 -136.40 41.00
C ASN A 50 -91.20 -136.06 39.82
N ILE A 51 -90.86 -136.97 38.91
CA ILE A 51 -90.13 -136.59 37.65
C ILE A 51 -90.81 -135.44 36.88
N GLN A 52 -92.16 -135.39 36.89
CA GLN A 52 -92.91 -134.34 36.18
C GLN A 52 -92.84 -132.97 36.88
N GLU A 53 -92.77 -132.93 38.22
CA GLU A 53 -92.58 -131.67 38.96
C GLU A 53 -91.16 -131.13 38.78
N ASP A 54 -90.14 -132.01 38.80
CA ASP A 54 -88.74 -131.61 38.57
C ASP A 54 -88.52 -131.01 37.17
N ILE A 55 -89.13 -131.59 36.12
CA ILE A 55 -89.08 -131.04 34.76
C ILE A 55 -89.80 -129.67 34.69
N GLN A 56 -90.98 -129.53 35.31
CA GLN A 56 -91.69 -128.25 35.32
C GLN A 56 -90.92 -127.16 36.07
N LYS A 57 -90.30 -127.51 37.21
CA LYS A 57 -89.46 -126.61 38.00
C LYS A 57 -88.23 -126.17 37.20
N LEU A 58 -87.53 -127.10 36.53
CA LEU A 58 -86.39 -126.79 35.67
C LEU A 58 -86.75 -125.86 34.51
N LEU A 59 -87.92 -126.05 33.88
CA LEU A 59 -88.43 -125.15 32.85
C LEU A 59 -88.76 -123.76 33.41
N LEU A 60 -89.32 -123.67 34.61
CA LEU A 60 -89.61 -122.39 35.28
C LEU A 60 -88.33 -121.64 35.64
N ASP A 61 -87.34 -122.33 36.21
CA ASP A 61 -86.04 -121.77 36.58
C ASP A 61 -85.23 -121.37 35.33
N SER A 62 -85.31 -122.15 34.24
CA SER A 62 -84.70 -121.80 32.95
C SER A 62 -85.37 -120.57 32.33
N LYS A 63 -86.71 -120.49 32.34
CA LYS A 63 -87.43 -119.30 31.89
C LYS A 63 -87.02 -118.08 32.71
N ARG A 64 -87.03 -118.17 34.04
CA ARG A 64 -86.62 -117.09 34.94
C ARG A 64 -85.17 -116.65 34.68
N SER A 65 -84.28 -117.59 34.34
CA SER A 65 -82.90 -117.29 33.97
C SER A 65 -82.81 -116.58 32.62
N ILE A 66 -83.63 -116.97 31.64
CA ILE A 66 -83.75 -116.27 30.34
C ILE A 66 -84.29 -114.85 30.56
N ASP A 67 -85.39 -114.68 31.30
CA ASP A 67 -85.99 -113.37 31.59
C ASP A 67 -84.96 -112.42 32.28
N ILE A 68 -84.10 -112.95 33.17
CA ILE A 68 -82.99 -112.20 33.79
C ILE A 68 -81.92 -111.83 32.76
N LEU A 69 -81.45 -112.78 31.96
CA LEU A 69 -80.41 -112.56 30.95
C LEU A 69 -80.87 -111.60 29.85
N GLU A 70 -82.14 -111.62 29.46
CA GLU A 70 -82.74 -110.65 28.53
C GLU A 70 -82.75 -109.25 29.14
N GLY A 71 -83.14 -109.11 30.42
CA GLY A 71 -83.08 -107.84 31.15
C GLY A 71 -81.65 -107.29 31.32
N GLU A 72 -80.68 -108.15 31.62
CA GLU A 72 -79.26 -107.78 31.69
C GLU A 72 -78.73 -107.36 30.31
N ASN A 73 -79.09 -108.07 29.24
CA ASN A 73 -78.71 -107.73 27.87
C ASN A 73 -79.35 -106.42 27.38
N GLU A 74 -80.60 -106.13 27.77
CA GLU A 74 -81.23 -104.84 27.54
C GLU A 74 -80.48 -103.69 28.24
N GLU A 75 -80.10 -103.86 29.51
CA GLU A 75 -79.37 -102.80 30.23
C GLU A 75 -77.93 -102.65 29.70
N LEU A 76 -77.26 -103.74 29.32
CA LEU A 76 -75.98 -103.68 28.62
C LEU A 76 -76.08 -102.95 27.28
N ASN A 77 -77.13 -103.19 26.49
CA ASN A 77 -77.39 -102.42 25.26
C ASN A 77 -77.63 -100.93 25.56
N LYS A 78 -78.45 -100.59 26.56
CA LYS A 78 -78.67 -99.19 26.99
C LYS A 78 -77.36 -98.53 27.45
N GLN A 79 -76.47 -99.25 28.15
CA GLN A 79 -75.16 -98.74 28.54
C GLN A 79 -74.23 -98.57 27.31
N MET A 80 -74.25 -99.51 26.38
CA MET A 80 -73.46 -99.45 25.14
C MET A 80 -73.90 -98.28 24.25
N GLU A 81 -75.20 -98.01 24.13
CA GLU A 81 -75.74 -96.84 23.44
C GLU A 81 -75.29 -95.52 24.09
N ARG A 82 -75.41 -95.40 25.43
CA ARG A 82 -74.91 -94.23 26.18
C ARG A 82 -73.41 -94.02 25.96
N MET A 83 -72.61 -95.10 25.96
CA MET A 83 -71.17 -95.05 25.71
C MET A 83 -70.86 -94.65 24.26
N ASN A 84 -71.58 -95.19 23.28
CA ASN A 84 -71.42 -94.82 21.86
C ASN A 84 -71.77 -93.34 21.62
N GLU A 85 -72.80 -92.82 22.27
CA GLU A 85 -73.15 -91.40 22.22
C GLU A 85 -72.09 -90.52 22.90
N MET A 86 -71.52 -90.95 24.02
CA MET A 86 -70.40 -90.25 24.66
C MET A 86 -69.15 -90.24 23.76
N VAL A 87 -68.79 -91.37 23.13
CA VAL A 87 -67.69 -91.45 22.16
C VAL A 87 -67.94 -90.56 20.95
N ARG A 88 -69.19 -90.47 20.47
CA ARG A 88 -69.59 -89.56 19.39
C ARG A 88 -69.37 -88.10 19.78
N LYS A 89 -69.82 -87.68 20.96
CA LYS A 89 -69.62 -86.32 21.50
C LYS A 89 -68.15 -85.96 21.67
N ILE A 90 -67.34 -86.86 22.26
CA ILE A 90 -65.90 -86.66 22.42
C ILE A 90 -65.21 -86.52 21.06
N ARG A 91 -65.63 -87.27 20.03
CA ARG A 91 -65.10 -87.12 18.66
C ARG A 91 -65.44 -85.76 18.05
N THR A 92 -66.69 -85.30 18.16
CA THR A 92 -67.08 -83.97 17.64
C THR A 92 -66.41 -82.84 18.40
N GLU A 93 -66.31 -82.93 19.74
CA GLU A 93 -65.58 -81.94 20.56
C GLU A 93 -64.09 -81.90 20.19
N LYS A 94 -63.47 -83.07 19.98
CA LYS A 94 -62.09 -83.15 19.50
C LYS A 94 -61.94 -82.46 18.14
N GLU A 95 -62.79 -82.79 17.17
CA GLU A 95 -62.76 -82.23 15.82
C GLU A 95 -62.98 -80.70 15.84
N ASP A 96 -63.91 -80.20 16.65
CA ASP A 96 -64.12 -78.76 16.88
C ASP A 96 -62.89 -78.08 17.48
N THR A 97 -62.20 -78.72 18.44
CA THR A 97 -60.95 -78.18 19.01
C THR A 97 -59.78 -78.20 18.03
N GLU A 98 -59.65 -79.26 17.21
CA GLU A 98 -58.62 -79.35 16.16
C GLU A 98 -58.86 -78.30 15.06
N ASN A 99 -60.12 -78.07 14.67
CA ASN A 99 -60.50 -77.03 13.71
C ASN A 99 -60.24 -75.61 14.25
N LYS A 100 -60.56 -75.33 15.53
CA LYS A 100 -60.23 -74.06 16.19
C LYS A 100 -58.72 -73.83 16.24
N LEU A 101 -57.95 -74.81 16.73
CA LEU A 101 -56.49 -74.71 16.84
C LEU A 101 -55.83 -74.47 15.47
N LYS A 102 -56.35 -75.09 14.40
CA LYS A 102 -55.91 -74.87 13.02
C LYS A 102 -56.23 -73.45 12.53
N GLY A 103 -57.38 -72.90 12.90
CA GLY A 103 -57.75 -71.51 12.63
C GLY A 103 -56.80 -70.54 13.32
N ASP A 104 -56.62 -70.68 14.63
CA ASP A 104 -55.71 -69.86 15.46
C ASP A 104 -54.28 -69.90 14.91
N LEU A 105 -53.76 -71.10 14.57
CA LEU A 105 -52.44 -71.27 13.99
C LEU A 105 -52.28 -70.52 12.66
N GLN A 106 -53.30 -70.55 11.79
CA GLN A 106 -53.28 -69.80 10.54
C GLN A 106 -53.31 -68.28 10.78
N GLU A 107 -54.04 -67.80 11.77
CA GLU A 107 -54.04 -66.38 12.16
C GLU A 107 -52.64 -65.95 12.66
N TYR A 108 -52.01 -66.76 13.52
CA TYR A 108 -50.63 -66.50 13.97
C TYR A 108 -49.62 -66.50 12.83
N LEU A 109 -49.71 -67.44 11.87
CA LEU A 109 -48.83 -67.46 10.69
C LEU A 109 -49.01 -66.21 9.82
N ASN A 110 -50.26 -65.80 9.57
CA ASN A 110 -50.55 -64.56 8.84
C ASN A 110 -49.98 -63.34 9.57
N LYS A 111 -50.09 -63.29 10.91
CA LYS A 111 -49.55 -62.22 11.74
C LYS A 111 -48.02 -62.18 11.74
N ILE A 112 -47.35 -63.34 11.77
CA ILE A 112 -45.89 -63.44 11.63
C ILE A 112 -45.46 -62.87 10.27
N SER A 113 -46.10 -63.30 9.18
CA SER A 113 -45.78 -62.82 7.82
C SER A 113 -45.92 -61.30 7.67
N MET A 114 -46.98 -60.69 8.23
CA MET A 114 -47.14 -59.22 8.24
C MET A 114 -46.02 -58.52 9.05
N LEU A 115 -45.60 -59.09 10.18
CA LEU A 115 -44.51 -58.55 11.00
C LEU A 115 -43.15 -58.69 10.32
N GLU A 116 -42.92 -59.77 9.56
CA GLU A 116 -41.71 -59.98 8.76
C GLU A 116 -41.63 -58.98 7.59
N GLU A 117 -42.74 -58.72 6.88
CA GLU A 117 -42.79 -57.65 5.87
C GLU A 117 -42.45 -56.28 6.48
N GLU A 118 -43.06 -55.93 7.60
CA GLU A 118 -42.87 -54.62 8.23
C GLU A 118 -41.43 -54.47 8.77
N ASN A 119 -40.85 -55.51 9.36
CA ASN A 119 -39.42 -55.55 9.70
C ASN A 119 -38.53 -55.33 8.45
N GLY A 120 -38.87 -55.96 7.32
CA GLY A 120 -38.16 -55.74 6.05
C GLY A 120 -38.25 -54.31 5.52
N ARG A 121 -39.39 -53.63 5.71
CA ARG A 121 -39.57 -52.20 5.38
C ARG A 121 -38.77 -51.30 6.31
N LEU A 122 -38.79 -51.57 7.62
CA LEU A 122 -38.05 -50.81 8.62
C LEU A 122 -36.53 -50.94 8.44
N LEU A 123 -36.02 -52.13 8.10
CA LEU A 123 -34.61 -52.33 7.79
C LEU A 123 -34.16 -51.50 6.57
N LYS A 124 -34.92 -51.52 5.47
CA LYS A 124 -34.65 -50.67 4.30
C LYS A 124 -34.69 -49.18 4.63
N HIS A 125 -35.59 -48.76 5.52
CA HIS A 125 -35.63 -47.38 6.00
C HIS A 125 -34.37 -47.02 6.83
N LEU A 126 -33.88 -47.93 7.68
CA LEU A 126 -32.64 -47.73 8.44
C LEU A 126 -31.42 -47.65 7.52
N GLU A 127 -31.33 -48.52 6.51
CA GLU A 127 -30.28 -48.47 5.48
C GLU A 127 -30.27 -47.13 4.74
N ASN A 128 -31.44 -46.65 4.30
CA ASN A 128 -31.58 -45.34 3.65
C ASN A 128 -31.16 -44.18 4.56
N VAL A 129 -31.57 -44.19 5.84
CA VAL A 129 -31.18 -43.16 6.82
C VAL A 129 -29.67 -43.19 7.09
N ASN A 130 -29.06 -44.37 7.18
CA ASN A 130 -27.61 -44.52 7.33
C ASN A 130 -26.86 -44.00 6.10
N GLY A 131 -27.37 -44.26 4.88
CA GLY A 131 -26.83 -43.69 3.65
C GLY A 131 -26.93 -42.17 3.58
N ILE A 132 -28.02 -41.58 4.06
CA ILE A 132 -28.16 -40.11 4.19
C ILE A 132 -27.18 -39.56 5.24
N ASN A 133 -27.06 -40.21 6.40
CA ASN A 133 -26.11 -39.81 7.44
C ASN A 133 -24.65 -39.88 6.99
N ALA A 134 -24.28 -40.85 6.14
CA ALA A 134 -22.95 -40.92 5.54
C ALA A 134 -22.67 -39.71 4.64
N LYS A 135 -23.59 -39.36 3.74
CA LYS A 135 -23.48 -38.17 2.88
C LYS A 135 -23.41 -36.87 3.69
N LEU A 136 -24.22 -36.74 4.73
CA LEU A 136 -24.18 -35.57 5.62
C LEU A 136 -22.85 -35.45 6.38
N ARG A 137 -22.13 -36.55 6.65
CA ARG A 137 -20.78 -36.48 7.23
C ARG A 137 -19.77 -35.97 6.22
N GLU A 138 -19.79 -36.51 5.01
CA GLU A 138 -18.93 -36.08 3.89
C GLU A 138 -19.14 -34.59 3.55
N GLU A 139 -20.41 -34.14 3.45
CA GLU A 139 -20.75 -32.72 3.26
C GLU A 139 -20.23 -31.84 4.41
N ASN A 140 -20.30 -32.30 5.66
CA ASN A 140 -19.76 -31.57 6.81
C ASN A 140 -18.22 -31.50 6.81
N GLU A 141 -17.52 -32.54 6.35
CA GLU A 141 -16.06 -32.51 6.18
C GLU A 141 -15.65 -31.48 5.11
N VAL A 142 -16.33 -31.48 3.95
CA VAL A 142 -16.12 -30.48 2.88
C VAL A 142 -16.44 -29.06 3.35
N LEU A 143 -17.51 -28.87 4.13
CA LEU A 143 -17.83 -27.58 4.75
C LEU A 143 -16.76 -27.15 5.77
N GLY A 144 -16.19 -28.09 6.54
CA GLY A 144 -15.07 -27.86 7.44
C GLY A 144 -13.80 -27.40 6.72
N GLU A 145 -13.47 -28.03 5.58
CA GLU A 145 -12.38 -27.56 4.72
C GLU A 145 -12.65 -26.17 4.15
N CYS A 146 -13.84 -25.92 3.60
CA CYS A 146 -14.22 -24.61 3.07
C CYS A 146 -14.15 -23.51 4.14
N PHE A 147 -14.59 -23.81 5.38
CA PHE A 147 -14.45 -22.91 6.52
C PHE A 147 -12.99 -22.62 6.84
N ASN A 148 -12.13 -23.63 6.88
CA ASN A 148 -10.69 -23.45 7.13
C ASN A 148 -9.99 -22.63 6.03
N ARG A 149 -10.31 -22.87 4.75
CA ARG A 149 -9.81 -22.06 3.64
C ARG A 149 -10.26 -20.60 3.77
N SER A 150 -11.54 -20.37 4.02
CA SER A 150 -12.11 -19.02 4.21
C SER A 150 -11.48 -18.30 5.41
N LYS A 151 -11.26 -19.00 6.53
CA LYS A 151 -10.58 -18.47 7.70
C LYS A 151 -9.15 -18.03 7.38
N ASN A 152 -8.38 -18.86 6.67
CA ASN A 152 -7.02 -18.51 6.27
C ASN A 152 -7.00 -17.24 5.39
N THR A 153 -7.89 -17.14 4.39
CA THR A 153 -8.02 -15.92 3.57
C THR A 153 -8.42 -14.69 4.38
N ILE A 154 -9.27 -14.83 5.40
CA ILE A 154 -9.62 -13.74 6.33
C ILE A 154 -8.39 -13.29 7.13
N ASP A 155 -7.57 -14.21 7.60
CA ASP A 155 -6.36 -13.90 8.39
C ASP A 155 -5.25 -13.27 7.50
N GLU A 156 -5.12 -13.71 6.24
CA GLU A 156 -4.29 -13.03 5.21
C GLU A 156 -4.77 -11.59 4.95
N GLN A 157 -6.09 -11.38 4.79
CA GLN A 157 -6.67 -10.06 4.58
C GLN A 157 -6.45 -9.13 5.78
N LYS A 158 -6.52 -9.62 7.03
CA LYS A 158 -6.17 -8.83 8.22
C LYS A 158 -4.73 -8.35 8.17
N SER A 159 -3.78 -9.24 7.85
CA SER A 159 -2.37 -8.87 7.73
C SER A 159 -2.14 -7.82 6.63
N LEU A 160 -2.89 -7.88 5.52
CA LEU A 160 -2.83 -6.86 4.48
C LEU A 160 -3.37 -5.49 4.98
N ILE A 161 -4.46 -5.50 5.74
CA ILE A 161 -5.05 -4.29 6.34
C ILE A 161 -4.09 -3.63 7.34
N GLU A 162 -3.39 -4.42 8.16
CA GLU A 162 -2.37 -3.91 9.09
C GLU A 162 -1.19 -3.24 8.36
N LYS A 163 -0.71 -3.82 7.25
CA LYS A 163 0.33 -3.21 6.40
C LYS A 163 -0.13 -1.88 5.80
N ILE A 164 -1.33 -1.84 5.23
CA ILE A 164 -1.92 -0.61 4.66
C ILE A 164 -2.11 0.47 5.74
N ALA A 165 -2.43 0.09 6.98
CA ALA A 165 -2.52 1.02 8.10
C ALA A 165 -1.15 1.64 8.43
N HIS A 166 -0.09 0.82 8.47
CA HIS A 166 1.29 1.29 8.68
C HIS A 166 1.77 2.23 7.57
N GLU A 167 1.62 1.84 6.30
CA GLU A 167 1.99 2.66 5.13
C GLU A 167 1.26 4.02 5.14
N LYS A 168 0.00 4.05 5.61
CA LYS A 168 -0.78 5.28 5.75
C LYS A 168 -0.28 6.18 6.88
N GLU A 169 0.22 5.60 7.97
CA GLU A 169 0.85 6.34 9.07
C GLU A 169 2.20 6.92 8.64
N GLU A 170 3.06 6.14 7.98
CA GLU A 170 4.31 6.62 7.35
C GLU A 170 4.03 7.75 6.36
N LYS A 171 3.03 7.60 5.49
CA LYS A 171 2.63 8.68 4.57
C LYS A 171 2.22 9.96 5.32
N SER A 172 1.49 9.84 6.43
CA SER A 172 1.12 10.99 7.26
C SER A 172 2.32 11.64 7.94
N GLN A 173 3.35 10.85 8.32
CA GLN A 173 4.63 11.33 8.81
C GLN A 173 5.33 12.18 7.74
N VAL A 174 5.47 11.63 6.52
CA VAL A 174 6.10 12.31 5.37
C VAL A 174 5.35 13.58 4.97
N GLU A 175 4.01 13.59 5.01
CA GLU A 175 3.22 14.80 4.74
C GLU A 175 3.44 15.90 5.78
N LYS A 176 3.60 15.55 7.08
CA LYS A 176 3.95 16.52 8.14
C LYS A 176 5.35 17.09 7.93
N GLU A 177 6.33 16.25 7.62
CA GLU A 177 7.71 16.68 7.32
C GLU A 177 7.75 17.60 6.10
N LEU A 178 7.06 17.24 5.01
CA LEU A 178 6.95 18.07 3.81
C LEU A 178 6.33 19.45 4.11
N MET A 179 5.33 19.52 4.98
CA MET A 179 4.75 20.78 5.44
C MET A 179 5.74 21.59 6.31
N SER A 180 6.53 20.92 7.15
CA SER A 180 7.62 21.56 7.91
C SER A 180 8.67 22.17 6.98
N TYR A 181 9.16 21.41 5.99
CA TYR A 181 10.11 21.89 4.99
C TYR A 181 9.55 23.04 4.14
N LYS A 182 8.27 22.99 3.73
CA LYS A 182 7.61 24.11 3.05
C LYS A 182 7.59 25.38 3.91
N ASN A 183 7.28 25.27 5.20
CA ASN A 183 7.27 26.40 6.12
C ASN A 183 8.68 26.97 6.34
N ALA A 184 9.70 26.10 6.48
CA ALA A 184 11.10 26.52 6.59
C ALA A 184 11.60 27.25 5.33
N LEU A 185 11.29 26.72 4.14
CA LEU A 185 11.63 27.37 2.86
C LEU A 185 10.93 28.73 2.71
N LEU A 186 9.67 28.84 3.13
CA LEU A 186 8.88 30.07 3.04
C LEU A 186 9.39 31.14 4.01
N ASN A 187 9.90 30.75 5.19
CA ASN A 187 10.59 31.66 6.10
C ASN A 187 11.95 32.10 5.54
N SER A 188 12.77 31.17 5.03
CA SER A 188 14.06 31.50 4.42
C SER A 188 13.92 32.44 3.20
N ASN A 189 12.86 32.28 2.40
CA ASN A 189 12.56 33.23 1.32
C ASN A 189 12.22 34.63 1.85
N LYS A 190 11.44 34.75 2.93
CA LYS A 190 11.16 36.06 3.57
C LYS A 190 12.43 36.74 4.08
N GLU A 191 13.32 35.97 4.74
CA GLU A 191 14.62 36.47 5.20
C GLU A 191 15.49 36.94 4.02
N ARG A 192 15.54 36.16 2.93
CA ARG A 192 16.24 36.53 1.70
C ARG A 192 15.68 37.80 1.06
N ASP A 193 14.35 37.94 0.99
CA ASP A 193 13.70 39.14 0.43
C ASP A 193 13.98 40.37 1.29
N GLN A 194 13.99 40.21 2.62
CA GLN A 194 14.37 41.27 3.55
C GLN A 194 15.85 41.67 3.40
N ILE A 195 16.78 40.71 3.29
CA ILE A 195 18.20 40.97 3.01
C ILE A 195 18.39 41.64 1.64
N MET A 196 17.61 41.29 0.62
CA MET A 196 17.61 42.02 -0.66
C MET A 196 17.18 43.48 -0.47
N TYR A 197 16.08 43.72 0.25
CA TYR A 197 15.58 45.07 0.49
C TYR A 197 16.59 45.94 1.25
N GLU A 198 17.25 45.37 2.27
CA GLU A 198 18.31 46.04 3.03
C GLU A 198 19.54 46.33 2.15
N ARG A 199 20.01 45.39 1.33
CA ARG A 199 21.10 45.61 0.37
C ARG A 199 20.76 46.63 -0.72
N GLU A 200 19.51 46.67 -1.16
CA GLU A 200 19.06 47.65 -2.16
C GLU A 200 19.04 49.06 -1.57
N ARG A 201 18.60 49.19 -0.31
CA ARG A 201 18.70 50.42 0.46
C ARG A 201 20.16 50.86 0.64
N GLU A 202 21.04 49.96 1.09
CA GLU A 202 22.47 50.25 1.22
C GLU A 202 23.08 50.69 -0.12
N ARG A 203 22.77 50.02 -1.23
CA ARG A 203 23.23 50.42 -2.57
C ARG A 203 22.78 51.83 -2.93
N ASN A 204 21.53 52.21 -2.61
CA ASN A 204 21.04 53.57 -2.83
C ASN A 204 21.76 54.59 -1.94
N GLU A 205 22.05 54.26 -0.67
CA GLU A 205 22.83 55.10 0.23
C GLU A 205 24.30 55.28 -0.24
N TYR A 206 24.94 54.23 -0.76
CA TYR A 206 26.27 54.31 -1.37
C TYR A 206 26.26 55.07 -2.69
N SER A 207 25.26 54.86 -3.55
CA SER A 207 25.09 55.60 -4.82
C SER A 207 24.99 57.11 -4.55
N ASN A 208 24.15 57.52 -3.59
CA ASN A 208 24.03 58.92 -3.17
C ASN A 208 25.37 59.50 -2.66
N LYS A 209 26.14 58.73 -1.86
CA LYS A 209 27.49 59.13 -1.42
C LYS A 209 28.47 59.27 -2.58
N ILE A 210 28.43 58.37 -3.56
CA ILE A 210 29.27 58.45 -4.78
C ILE A 210 28.92 59.71 -5.57
N SER A 211 27.63 60.02 -5.79
CA SER A 211 27.23 61.25 -6.49
C SER A 211 27.66 62.52 -5.75
N GLN A 212 27.61 62.53 -4.40
CA GLN A 212 28.14 63.65 -3.60
C GLN A 212 29.65 63.79 -3.77
N LEU A 213 30.41 62.68 -3.69
CA LEU A 213 31.86 62.68 -3.89
C LEU A 213 32.26 63.10 -5.30
N GLN A 214 31.52 62.68 -6.33
CA GLN A 214 31.73 63.12 -7.72
C GLN A 214 31.54 64.63 -7.87
N GLY A 215 30.50 65.21 -7.25
CA GLY A 215 30.31 66.66 -7.21
C GLY A 215 31.45 67.41 -6.50
N ILE A 216 31.97 66.85 -5.40
CA ILE A 216 33.13 67.39 -4.69
C ILE A 216 34.39 67.32 -5.56
N VAL A 217 34.66 66.18 -6.21
CA VAL A 217 35.80 65.98 -7.11
C VAL A 217 35.75 66.96 -8.28
N GLY A 218 34.62 67.10 -8.96
CA GLY A 218 34.46 68.10 -10.03
C GLY A 218 34.76 69.52 -9.55
N SER A 219 34.31 69.90 -8.35
CA SER A 219 34.65 71.22 -7.77
C SER A 219 36.14 71.40 -7.43
N PHE A 220 36.87 70.32 -7.21
CA PHE A 220 38.34 70.35 -7.03
C PHE A 220 39.08 70.37 -8.37
N GLU A 221 38.59 69.65 -9.38
CA GLU A 221 39.12 69.70 -10.76
C GLU A 221 38.97 71.10 -11.35
N GLU A 222 37.81 71.75 -11.20
CA GLU A 222 37.61 73.15 -11.58
C GLU A 222 38.62 74.10 -10.90
N LYS A 223 38.83 73.95 -9.58
CA LYS A 223 39.80 74.75 -8.82
C LYS A 223 41.25 74.46 -9.23
N MET A 224 41.60 73.22 -9.55
CA MET A 224 42.91 72.85 -10.08
C MET A 224 43.13 73.51 -11.44
N ASN A 225 42.18 73.40 -12.36
CA ASN A 225 42.25 74.01 -13.69
C ASN A 225 42.41 75.54 -13.62
N LEU A 226 41.68 76.19 -12.70
CA LEU A 226 41.85 77.62 -12.39
C LEU A 226 43.26 77.94 -11.88
N LYS A 227 43.80 77.16 -10.93
CA LYS A 227 45.15 77.36 -10.40
C LYS A 227 46.25 77.06 -11.41
N GLU A 228 46.04 76.10 -12.31
CA GLU A 228 46.96 75.80 -13.41
C GLU A 228 46.95 76.93 -14.45
N ALA A 229 45.79 77.51 -14.76
CA ALA A 229 45.70 78.70 -15.61
C ALA A 229 46.43 79.92 -14.99
N GLU A 230 46.24 80.20 -13.69
CA GLU A 230 46.98 81.23 -12.96
C GLU A 230 48.51 80.97 -12.99
N MET A 231 48.93 79.71 -12.74
CA MET A 231 50.35 79.30 -12.80
C MET A 231 50.95 79.49 -14.19
N ASN A 232 50.18 79.24 -15.25
CA ASN A 232 50.65 79.41 -16.62
C ASN A 232 50.77 80.90 -16.99
N GLN A 233 49.81 81.74 -16.59
CA GLN A 233 49.94 83.21 -16.72
C GLN A 233 51.17 83.75 -15.97
N MET A 234 51.44 83.26 -14.75
CA MET A 234 52.65 83.63 -14.01
C MET A 234 53.93 83.18 -14.73
N ARG A 235 53.96 81.97 -15.31
CA ARG A 235 55.10 81.49 -16.10
C ARG A 235 55.33 82.33 -17.36
N GLU A 236 54.28 82.72 -18.06
CA GLU A 236 54.38 83.63 -19.22
C GLU A 236 54.89 85.01 -18.82
N HIS A 237 54.39 85.57 -17.70
CA HIS A 237 54.86 86.85 -17.19
C HIS A 237 56.34 86.83 -16.78
N TYR A 238 56.80 85.80 -16.07
CA TYR A 238 58.22 85.61 -15.74
C TYR A 238 59.08 85.46 -16.99
N LYS A 239 58.61 84.75 -18.01
CA LYS A 239 59.33 84.60 -19.28
C LYS A 239 59.48 85.93 -20.02
N SER A 240 58.41 86.73 -20.07
CA SER A 240 58.47 88.09 -20.63
C SER A 240 59.48 88.98 -19.88
N MET A 241 59.48 88.92 -18.55
CA MET A 241 60.43 89.65 -17.71
C MET A 241 61.88 89.19 -17.92
N GLU A 242 62.11 87.89 -18.10
CA GLU A 242 63.44 87.33 -18.39
C GLU A 242 63.95 87.79 -19.77
N ASP A 243 63.09 87.83 -20.78
CA ASP A 243 63.44 88.28 -22.13
C ASP A 243 63.69 89.80 -22.19
N GLU A 244 62.90 90.62 -21.46
CA GLU A 244 63.19 92.05 -21.24
C GLU A 244 64.54 92.26 -20.55
N TYR A 245 64.85 91.48 -19.50
CA TYR A 245 66.13 91.57 -18.79
C TYR A 245 67.32 91.19 -19.68
N LYS A 246 67.18 90.15 -20.52
CA LYS A 246 68.19 89.77 -21.52
C LYS A 246 68.39 90.84 -22.59
N GLU A 247 67.34 91.53 -23.01
CA GLU A 247 67.44 92.63 -23.97
C GLU A 247 68.16 93.83 -23.35
N MET A 248 67.78 94.23 -22.13
CA MET A 248 68.41 95.33 -21.40
C MET A 248 69.90 95.05 -21.11
N TYR A 249 70.26 93.79 -20.82
CA TYR A 249 71.66 93.36 -20.70
C TYR A 249 72.44 93.43 -22.02
N ARG A 250 71.83 93.02 -23.15
CA ARG A 250 72.43 93.18 -24.49
C ARG A 250 72.63 94.66 -24.86
N GLN A 251 71.64 95.50 -24.57
CA GLN A 251 71.74 96.96 -24.74
C GLN A 251 72.91 97.55 -23.92
N LYS A 252 73.06 97.11 -22.66
CA LYS A 252 74.17 97.53 -21.81
C LYS A 252 75.54 97.14 -22.38
N GLN A 253 75.70 95.89 -22.84
CA GLN A 253 76.95 95.45 -23.49
C GLN A 253 77.26 96.22 -24.78
N SER A 254 76.22 96.53 -25.58
CA SER A 254 76.38 97.34 -26.79
C SER A 254 76.83 98.77 -26.48
N ASN A 255 76.24 99.39 -25.46
CA ASN A 255 76.63 100.73 -25.00
C ASN A 255 78.06 100.74 -24.39
N GLU A 256 78.45 99.70 -23.68
CA GLU A 256 79.81 99.55 -23.12
C GLU A 256 80.87 99.38 -24.22
N MET A 257 80.57 98.60 -25.27
CA MET A 257 81.39 98.51 -26.48
C MET A 257 81.52 99.88 -27.18
N TYR A 258 80.41 100.60 -27.38
CA TYR A 258 80.41 101.93 -27.99
C TYR A 258 81.23 102.96 -27.19
N LEU A 259 81.10 102.96 -25.86
CA LEU A 259 81.91 103.83 -24.98
C LEU A 259 83.40 103.48 -25.04
N LYS A 260 83.74 102.19 -25.13
CA LYS A 260 85.13 101.74 -25.27
C LYS A 260 85.72 102.14 -26.62
N GLU A 261 84.97 102.00 -27.70
CA GLU A 261 85.39 102.43 -29.05
C GLU A 261 85.56 103.97 -29.14
N MET A 262 84.65 104.74 -28.52
CA MET A 262 84.80 106.19 -28.35
C MET A 262 86.07 106.56 -27.55
N GLY A 263 86.36 105.84 -26.46
CA GLY A 263 87.58 106.04 -25.67
C GLY A 263 88.85 105.71 -26.47
N GLU A 264 88.86 104.61 -27.22
CA GLU A 264 89.98 104.22 -28.07
C GLU A 264 90.20 105.18 -29.25
N ASN A 265 89.13 105.75 -29.82
CA ASN A 265 89.22 106.78 -30.86
C ASN A 265 89.75 108.11 -30.29
N TYR A 266 89.25 108.55 -29.12
CA TYR A 266 89.76 109.75 -28.45
C TYR A 266 91.26 109.62 -28.10
N MET A 267 91.69 108.45 -27.63
CA MET A 267 93.10 108.16 -27.35
C MET A 267 93.95 108.10 -28.63
N ARG A 268 93.41 107.63 -29.75
CA ARG A 268 94.06 107.70 -31.08
C ARG A 268 94.24 109.14 -31.53
N GLU A 269 93.16 109.93 -31.55
CA GLU A 269 93.19 111.34 -31.99
C GLU A 269 94.12 112.20 -31.11
N THR A 270 94.23 111.86 -29.81
CA THR A 270 95.17 112.52 -28.89
C THR A 270 96.63 112.17 -29.21
N ARG A 271 96.95 110.92 -29.57
CA ARG A 271 98.29 110.55 -30.05
C ARG A 271 98.62 111.21 -31.38
N ASP A 272 97.70 111.20 -32.34
CA ASP A 272 97.92 111.81 -33.66
C ASP A 272 98.19 113.32 -33.53
N LYS A 273 97.50 114.02 -32.61
CA LYS A 273 97.78 115.42 -32.28
C LYS A 273 99.14 115.63 -31.59
N GLN A 274 99.58 114.69 -30.74
CA GLN A 274 100.92 114.74 -30.13
C GLN A 274 102.03 114.48 -31.16
N GLU A 275 101.86 113.51 -32.07
CA GLU A 275 102.82 113.28 -33.16
C GLU A 275 102.87 114.47 -34.12
N LEU A 276 101.73 115.06 -34.49
CA LEU A 276 101.70 116.29 -35.30
C LEU A 276 102.34 117.50 -34.61
N ALA A 277 102.25 117.60 -33.28
CA ALA A 277 102.94 118.64 -32.52
C ALA A 277 104.47 118.44 -32.55
N LEU A 278 104.94 117.22 -32.25
CA LEU A 278 106.36 116.86 -32.30
C LEU A 278 106.95 117.09 -33.70
N ARG A 279 106.23 116.69 -34.75
CA ARG A 279 106.70 116.81 -36.14
C ARG A 279 106.72 118.26 -36.66
N ASN A 280 105.82 119.12 -36.18
CA ASN A 280 105.91 120.57 -36.42
C ASN A 280 107.10 121.20 -35.68
N GLU A 281 107.46 120.68 -34.51
CA GLU A 281 108.62 121.17 -33.76
C GLU A 281 109.95 120.73 -34.39
N GLU A 282 110.02 119.51 -34.93
CA GLU A 282 111.13 119.03 -35.75
C GLU A 282 111.31 119.88 -37.02
N LEU A 283 110.23 120.13 -37.78
CA LEU A 283 110.27 121.00 -38.97
C LEU A 283 110.69 122.44 -38.64
N ARG A 284 110.28 122.99 -37.49
CA ARG A 284 110.79 124.29 -37.02
C ARG A 284 112.29 124.27 -36.71
N ARG A 285 112.79 123.19 -36.10
CA ARG A 285 114.23 123.03 -35.81
C ARG A 285 115.04 122.85 -37.10
N GLU A 286 114.55 122.10 -38.09
CA GLU A 286 115.20 121.97 -39.41
C GLU A 286 115.31 123.30 -40.15
N VAL A 287 114.25 124.11 -40.19
CA VAL A 287 114.27 125.41 -40.89
C VAL A 287 115.30 126.38 -40.26
N GLU A 288 115.43 126.38 -38.94
CA GLU A 288 116.39 127.24 -38.24
C GLU A 288 117.83 126.67 -38.26
N GLN A 289 117.99 125.34 -38.31
CA GLN A 289 119.26 124.68 -38.58
C GLN A 289 119.76 124.90 -40.02
N LEU A 290 118.87 124.98 -41.02
CA LEU A 290 119.25 125.24 -42.41
C LEU A 290 119.66 126.71 -42.64
N LYS A 291 119.05 127.66 -41.92
CA LYS A 291 119.48 129.07 -41.94
C LYS A 291 120.87 129.26 -41.32
N THR A 292 121.13 128.65 -40.18
CA THR A 292 122.45 128.70 -39.50
C THR A 292 123.51 127.92 -40.27
N SER A 293 123.18 126.72 -40.79
CA SER A 293 124.10 125.94 -41.64
C SER A 293 124.49 126.65 -42.93
N ARG A 294 123.59 127.44 -43.55
CA ARG A 294 123.94 128.27 -44.73
C ARG A 294 124.89 129.43 -44.41
N SER A 295 124.83 129.98 -43.19
CA SER A 295 125.81 130.95 -42.67
C SER A 295 127.17 130.27 -42.46
N ASP A 296 127.17 129.10 -41.81
CA ASP A 296 128.39 128.50 -41.30
C ASP A 296 129.10 127.63 -42.33
N LEU A 297 128.41 127.02 -43.31
CA LEU A 297 129.06 126.40 -44.47
C LEU A 297 129.83 127.42 -45.31
N LYS A 298 129.41 128.69 -45.33
CA LYS A 298 130.16 129.78 -45.99
C LYS A 298 131.46 130.15 -45.26
N LYS A 299 131.61 129.78 -43.98
CA LYS A 299 132.83 129.99 -43.17
C LYS A 299 133.63 128.69 -42.93
N ARG A 300 132.98 127.52 -42.96
CA ARG A 300 133.62 126.21 -42.76
C ARG A 300 134.26 125.64 -44.03
N LEU A 301 133.85 126.11 -45.22
CA LEU A 301 134.57 125.77 -46.47
C LEU A 301 136.01 126.34 -46.49
N GLU A 302 136.28 127.36 -45.67
CA GLU A 302 137.58 128.01 -45.49
C GLU A 302 138.43 127.38 -44.35
N VAL A 303 137.84 126.45 -43.57
CA VAL A 303 138.48 125.82 -42.38
C VAL A 303 138.58 124.30 -42.49
N CYS A 304 137.63 123.62 -43.12
CA CYS A 304 137.62 122.15 -43.22
C CYS A 304 138.63 121.57 -44.22
N GLU A 305 139.39 122.38 -44.98
CA GLU A 305 140.62 121.91 -45.63
C GLU A 305 141.72 121.58 -44.61
N ASN A 306 141.72 122.21 -43.42
CA ASN A 306 142.76 122.04 -42.41
C ASN A 306 142.51 120.87 -41.43
N GLU A 307 141.26 120.47 -41.21
CA GLU A 307 140.88 119.55 -40.12
C GLU A 307 140.57 118.11 -40.57
N LYS A 308 140.90 117.76 -41.82
CA LYS A 308 141.01 116.38 -42.35
C LYS A 308 141.98 115.47 -41.57
N ARG A 309 142.65 115.98 -40.52
CA ARG A 309 143.88 115.42 -39.94
C ARG A 309 143.72 114.80 -38.54
N ALA A 310 142.54 114.84 -37.91
CA ALA A 310 142.34 114.35 -36.54
C ALA A 310 141.09 113.48 -36.35
N LEU A 311 141.32 112.16 -36.24
CA LEU A 311 140.75 111.23 -35.24
C LEU A 311 139.22 111.32 -34.99
N SER A 312 138.36 110.37 -35.40
CA SER A 312 138.41 108.90 -35.28
C SER A 312 138.52 108.36 -33.84
N TYR A 313 137.75 107.29 -33.54
CA TYR A 313 137.76 106.39 -32.36
C TYR A 313 137.09 106.79 -31.01
N LYS A 314 135.88 106.24 -30.70
CA LYS A 314 135.63 105.12 -29.71
C LYS A 314 134.16 104.93 -29.19
N VAL A 315 133.71 103.64 -29.11
CA VAL A 315 132.96 102.95 -27.99
C VAL A 315 131.44 103.24 -27.73
N SER A 316 130.63 102.39 -27.05
CA SER A 316 130.06 101.01 -27.36
C SER A 316 129.33 100.30 -26.16
N GLN A 317 128.17 99.63 -26.38
CA GLN A 317 127.58 98.36 -25.77
C GLN A 317 126.92 98.15 -24.33
N ASP A 318 125.98 97.14 -24.28
CA ASP A 318 125.60 96.08 -23.24
C ASP A 318 124.74 96.33 -21.93
N VAL A 319 123.94 95.40 -21.28
CA VAL A 319 123.33 94.04 -21.58
C VAL A 319 122.01 93.61 -20.76
N SER A 320 121.84 92.39 -20.17
CA SER A 320 120.59 91.60 -19.82
C SER A 320 120.30 91.09 -18.35
N GLY A 321 119.15 90.41 -18.03
CA GLY A 321 118.92 89.52 -16.82
C GLY A 321 117.50 88.85 -16.61
N SER A 322 117.34 87.72 -15.87
CA SER A 322 116.07 86.90 -15.74
C SER A 322 115.91 85.97 -14.48
N SER A 323 114.68 85.48 -14.12
CA SER A 323 114.35 84.15 -13.47
C SER A 323 113.01 84.09 -12.66
N GLU A 324 111.95 83.42 -13.14
CA GLU A 324 110.74 83.10 -12.31
C GLU A 324 109.92 81.82 -12.72
N LEU A 325 110.27 81.16 -13.83
CA LEU A 325 109.34 80.33 -14.61
C LEU A 325 109.13 78.88 -14.11
N TYR A 326 109.91 78.39 -13.14
CA TYR A 326 109.89 76.97 -12.75
C TYR A 326 108.83 76.58 -11.72
N ARG A 327 108.25 77.54 -10.99
CA ARG A 327 107.38 77.26 -9.83
C ARG A 327 105.94 76.85 -10.19
N ILE A 328 105.46 77.25 -11.37
CA ILE A 328 104.06 77.07 -11.82
C ILE A 328 103.78 75.62 -12.29
N LYS A 329 104.82 74.83 -12.58
CA LYS A 329 104.68 73.52 -13.24
C LYS A 329 104.23 72.38 -12.32
N GLU A 330 104.37 72.55 -11.00
CA GLU A 330 104.15 71.47 -10.01
C GLU A 330 102.69 71.37 -9.52
N GLU A 331 101.97 72.50 -9.42
CA GLU A 331 100.57 72.51 -8.93
C GLU A 331 99.60 71.81 -9.91
N LEU A 332 99.92 71.79 -11.21
CA LEU A 332 99.08 71.20 -12.26
C LEU A 332 98.89 69.68 -12.15
N GLU A 333 99.87 68.96 -11.57
CA GLU A 333 99.84 67.48 -11.42
C GLU A 333 99.16 67.00 -10.11
N LYS A 334 98.71 67.93 -9.26
CA LYS A 334 97.87 67.60 -8.11
C LYS A 334 96.40 67.48 -8.53
N ALA A 335 95.90 68.48 -9.26
CA ALA A 335 94.50 68.56 -9.71
C ALA A 335 94.05 67.39 -10.62
N LYS A 336 94.97 66.80 -11.40
CA LYS A 336 94.63 65.65 -12.27
C LYS A 336 94.22 64.38 -11.52
N ARG A 337 94.72 64.17 -10.29
CA ARG A 337 94.44 62.94 -9.53
C ARG A 337 93.06 62.94 -8.89
N GLU A 338 92.62 64.09 -8.38
CA GLU A 338 91.30 64.27 -7.77
C GLU A 338 90.16 64.06 -8.79
N ARG A 339 90.37 64.47 -10.05
CA ARG A 339 89.39 64.28 -11.15
C ARG A 339 89.08 62.81 -11.45
N ASN A 340 90.05 61.91 -11.31
CA ASN A 340 89.86 60.51 -11.69
C ASN A 340 89.08 59.72 -10.62
N SER A 341 89.24 60.05 -9.33
CA SER A 341 88.50 59.41 -8.23
C SER A 341 86.99 59.65 -8.31
N LEU A 342 86.57 60.82 -8.76
CA LEU A 342 85.15 61.17 -8.96
C LEU A 342 84.50 60.45 -10.15
N MET A 343 85.31 59.97 -11.10
CA MET A 343 84.78 59.29 -12.30
C MET A 343 84.34 57.86 -11.98
N GLU A 344 85.11 57.12 -11.17
CA GLU A 344 84.80 55.76 -10.73
C GLU A 344 83.52 55.70 -9.87
N GLU A 345 83.25 56.73 -9.08
CA GLU A 345 82.05 56.82 -8.23
C GLU A 345 80.76 56.99 -9.07
N VAL A 346 80.83 57.75 -10.17
CA VAL A 346 79.74 57.89 -11.15
C VAL A 346 79.51 56.59 -11.92
N GLU A 347 80.57 55.89 -12.31
CA GLU A 347 80.49 54.58 -13.00
C GLU A 347 79.79 53.53 -12.10
N GLY A 348 80.09 53.52 -10.80
CA GLY A 348 79.49 52.63 -9.81
C GLY A 348 77.99 52.87 -9.58
N LEU A 349 77.55 54.14 -9.57
CA LEU A 349 76.13 54.49 -9.48
C LEU A 349 75.36 54.10 -10.76
N LYS A 350 75.97 54.29 -11.93
CA LYS A 350 75.39 53.92 -13.23
C LYS A 350 75.11 52.43 -13.35
N LYS A 351 75.96 51.58 -12.76
CA LYS A 351 75.77 50.12 -12.72
C LYS A 351 74.55 49.69 -11.87
N LYS A 352 74.29 50.36 -10.74
CA LYS A 352 73.12 50.07 -9.89
C LYS A 352 71.78 50.45 -10.54
N CYS A 353 71.75 51.49 -11.38
CA CYS A 353 70.53 51.82 -12.14
C CYS A 353 70.16 50.73 -13.17
N LEU A 354 71.15 50.05 -13.79
CA LEU A 354 70.91 49.01 -14.79
C LEU A 354 70.29 47.73 -14.20
N GLU A 355 70.68 47.36 -12.98
CA GLU A 355 70.10 46.21 -12.27
C GLU A 355 68.61 46.46 -11.94
N CYS A 356 68.25 47.68 -11.50
CA CYS A 356 66.84 48.03 -11.26
C CYS A 356 65.96 48.04 -12.53
N THR A 357 66.50 48.36 -13.71
CA THR A 357 65.73 48.24 -14.97
C THR A 357 65.48 46.79 -15.38
N SER A 358 66.45 45.89 -15.15
CA SER A 358 66.29 44.46 -15.43
C SER A 358 65.14 43.83 -14.63
N ASP A 359 65.02 44.17 -13.34
CA ASP A 359 63.93 43.63 -12.51
C ASP A 359 62.56 44.20 -12.88
N LEU A 360 62.51 45.43 -13.41
CA LEU A 360 61.30 46.08 -13.90
C LEU A 360 60.78 45.48 -15.21
N GLU A 361 61.70 45.10 -16.11
CA GLU A 361 61.36 44.37 -17.35
C GLU A 361 60.87 42.95 -17.02
N ARG A 362 61.54 42.25 -16.10
CA ARG A 362 61.13 40.92 -15.62
C ARG A 362 59.76 40.95 -14.92
N SER A 363 59.43 42.03 -14.22
CA SER A 363 58.09 42.26 -13.65
C SER A 363 57.02 42.48 -14.72
N ARG A 364 57.34 43.12 -15.86
CA ARG A 364 56.41 43.28 -16.99
C ARG A 364 56.16 41.98 -17.74
N GLU A 365 57.20 41.16 -17.94
CA GLU A 365 57.04 39.81 -18.51
C GLU A 365 56.15 38.93 -17.63
N LEU A 366 56.30 39.01 -16.30
CA LEU A 366 55.42 38.31 -15.36
C LEU A 366 53.97 38.81 -15.40
N GLU A 367 53.77 40.12 -15.58
CA GLU A 367 52.43 40.73 -15.72
C GLU A 367 51.74 40.28 -17.02
N ILE A 368 52.47 40.20 -18.13
CA ILE A 368 51.98 39.70 -19.42
C ILE A 368 51.62 38.21 -19.28
N PHE A 369 52.51 37.39 -18.72
CA PHE A 369 52.25 35.97 -18.48
C PHE A 369 51.01 35.73 -17.60
N LEU A 370 50.82 36.53 -16.55
CA LEU A 370 49.63 36.45 -15.69
C LEU A 370 48.35 36.91 -16.41
N LYS A 371 48.43 37.92 -17.28
CA LYS A 371 47.29 38.35 -18.12
C LYS A 371 46.88 37.26 -19.11
N ASP A 372 47.85 36.63 -19.78
CA ASP A 372 47.59 35.54 -20.73
C ASP A 372 47.01 34.31 -20.01
N LEU A 373 47.56 33.93 -18.85
CA LEU A 373 47.06 32.83 -18.03
C LEU A 373 45.63 33.10 -17.52
N LEU A 374 45.33 34.33 -17.08
CA LEU A 374 43.98 34.72 -16.66
C LEU A 374 43.00 34.73 -17.84
N GLN A 375 43.44 35.15 -19.04
CA GLN A 375 42.60 35.12 -20.24
C GLN A 375 42.33 33.69 -20.72
N GLU A 376 43.31 32.79 -20.61
CA GLU A 376 43.16 31.37 -20.92
C GLU A 376 42.21 30.67 -19.91
N LYS A 377 42.37 30.94 -18.60
CA LYS A 377 41.45 30.42 -17.58
C LYS A 377 40.05 31.00 -17.67
N GLY A 378 39.90 32.26 -18.07
CA GLY A 378 38.60 32.85 -18.42
C GLY A 378 37.91 32.08 -19.54
N LYS A 379 38.61 31.88 -20.67
CA LYS A 379 38.09 31.11 -21.82
C LYS A 379 37.72 29.66 -21.47
N GLU A 380 38.50 28.99 -20.61
CA GLU A 380 38.17 27.65 -20.11
C GLU A 380 36.93 27.65 -19.20
N CYS A 381 36.76 28.67 -18.35
CA CYS A 381 35.53 28.85 -17.56
C CYS A 381 34.31 29.10 -18.45
N ASP A 382 34.42 29.97 -19.46
CA ASP A 382 33.35 30.24 -20.43
C ASP A 382 33.00 28.96 -21.22
N ARG A 383 34.00 28.15 -21.61
CA ARG A 383 33.77 26.87 -22.28
C ARG A 383 33.00 25.88 -21.42
N ARG A 384 33.36 25.77 -20.13
CA ARG A 384 32.66 24.92 -19.16
C ARG A 384 31.26 25.44 -18.83
N LEU A 385 31.06 26.75 -18.76
CA LEU A 385 29.74 27.36 -18.64
C LEU A 385 28.87 27.01 -19.86
N GLY A 386 29.38 27.14 -21.08
CA GLY A 386 28.66 26.73 -22.30
C GLY A 386 28.40 25.21 -22.41
N GLU A 387 29.23 24.37 -21.79
CA GLU A 387 28.95 22.93 -21.64
C GLU A 387 27.86 22.65 -20.59
N ILE A 388 27.82 23.43 -19.50
CA ILE A 388 26.76 23.37 -18.47
C ILE A 388 25.44 23.90 -19.01
N GLU A 389 25.42 24.99 -19.78
CA GLU A 389 24.24 25.52 -20.48
C GLU A 389 23.67 24.47 -21.45
N LYS A 390 24.51 23.82 -22.27
CA LYS A 390 24.06 22.72 -23.13
C LYS A 390 23.52 21.53 -22.35
N MET A 391 24.06 21.22 -21.16
CA MET A 391 23.49 20.21 -20.28
C MET A 391 22.16 20.66 -19.69
N ALA A 392 21.99 21.94 -19.33
CA ALA A 392 20.74 22.52 -18.88
C ALA A 392 19.67 22.47 -20.00
N ASP A 393 19.99 22.92 -21.21
CA ASP A 393 19.12 22.82 -22.40
C ASP A 393 18.71 21.36 -22.70
N THR A 394 19.63 20.41 -22.50
CA THR A 394 19.36 18.98 -22.68
C THR A 394 18.47 18.43 -21.55
N ILE A 395 18.59 18.95 -20.34
CA ILE A 395 17.73 18.62 -19.20
C ILE A 395 16.35 19.24 -19.39
N ASP A 396 16.24 20.51 -19.78
CA ASP A 396 14.97 21.17 -20.07
C ASP A 396 14.27 20.55 -21.29
N SER A 397 15.00 20.17 -22.34
CA SER A 397 14.46 19.37 -23.45
C SER A 397 13.93 18.01 -22.99
N LYS A 398 14.56 17.37 -21.99
CA LYS A 398 14.08 16.12 -21.38
C LYS A 398 12.90 16.36 -20.43
N ILE A 399 12.84 17.49 -19.74
CA ILE A 399 11.72 17.91 -18.89
C ILE A 399 10.50 18.25 -19.76
N ASP A 400 10.68 18.91 -20.90
CA ASP A 400 9.60 19.17 -21.85
C ASP A 400 9.18 17.92 -22.62
N LEU A 401 10.10 16.98 -22.89
CA LEU A 401 9.73 15.64 -23.35
C LEU A 401 8.93 14.88 -22.28
N ALA A 402 9.33 14.96 -21.01
CA ALA A 402 8.60 14.36 -19.90
C ALA A 402 7.23 15.02 -19.68
N ARG A 403 7.12 16.35 -19.80
CA ARG A 403 5.83 17.08 -19.77
C ARG A 403 4.94 16.69 -20.95
N LYS A 404 5.49 16.53 -22.16
CA LYS A 404 4.74 16.01 -23.32
C LYS A 404 4.28 14.57 -23.12
N MET A 405 5.10 13.70 -22.52
CA MET A 405 4.71 12.31 -22.23
C MET A 405 3.73 12.18 -21.05
N LEU A 406 3.77 13.10 -20.07
CA LEU A 406 2.93 13.06 -18.87
C LEU A 406 1.70 13.99 -18.92
N GLY A 407 1.57 14.84 -19.94
CA GLY A 407 0.71 16.02 -19.84
C GLY A 407 0.04 16.56 -21.10
N GLU A 408 0.09 15.90 -22.27
CA GLU A 408 -0.71 16.37 -23.42
C GLU A 408 -1.26 15.28 -24.36
N ARG A 409 -2.07 14.35 -23.81
CA ARG A 409 -3.09 13.64 -24.61
C ARG A 409 -4.42 14.40 -24.60
N ARG A 410 -4.54 15.42 -25.45
CA ARG A 410 -5.85 15.79 -26.01
C ARG A 410 -6.23 14.79 -27.09
N SER A 411 -6.84 13.67 -26.70
CA SER A 411 -7.73 12.93 -27.60
C SER A 411 -9.16 13.38 -27.33
N VAL A 412 -9.88 13.72 -28.38
CA VAL A 412 -11.30 14.07 -28.38
C VAL A 412 -12.10 12.92 -27.78
N ASP A 413 -12.56 13.03 -26.53
CA ASP A 413 -13.73 12.30 -26.02
C ASP A 413 -14.22 12.81 -24.65
N GLY A 414 -14.81 14.01 -24.65
CA GLY A 414 -15.38 14.61 -23.44
C GLY A 414 -16.63 13.90 -22.92
N GLY A 415 -17.40 13.24 -23.79
CA GLY A 415 -18.64 12.55 -23.40
C GLY A 415 -18.42 11.15 -22.81
N TYR A 416 -17.49 10.37 -23.36
CA TYR A 416 -17.32 8.97 -22.95
C TYR A 416 -16.63 8.80 -21.59
N LYS A 417 -15.79 9.75 -21.15
CA LYS A 417 -15.20 9.66 -19.80
C LYS A 417 -16.21 9.92 -18.69
N GLU A 418 -17.09 10.90 -18.84
CA GLU A 418 -18.22 11.08 -17.92
C GLU A 418 -19.16 9.87 -17.98
N MET A 419 -19.43 9.33 -19.18
CA MET A 419 -20.23 8.12 -19.33
C MET A 419 -19.58 6.88 -18.71
N ASP A 420 -18.26 6.70 -18.79
CA ASP A 420 -17.52 5.61 -18.16
C ASP A 420 -17.47 5.75 -16.63
N THR A 421 -17.32 6.97 -16.10
CA THR A 421 -17.48 7.19 -14.65
C THR A 421 -18.90 6.89 -14.20
N LEU A 422 -19.92 7.34 -14.94
CA LEU A 422 -21.33 7.06 -14.65
C LEU A 422 -21.71 5.59 -14.86
N LEU A 423 -21.05 4.87 -15.79
CA LEU A 423 -21.24 3.43 -16.02
C LEU A 423 -20.57 2.60 -14.92
N ASN A 424 -19.42 3.04 -14.41
CA ASN A 424 -18.77 2.42 -13.26
C ASN A 424 -19.51 2.72 -11.96
N GLU A 425 -20.02 3.94 -11.76
CA GLU A 425 -20.93 4.25 -10.66
C GLU A 425 -22.26 3.50 -10.77
N MET A 426 -22.86 3.37 -11.97
CA MET A 426 -24.02 2.50 -12.21
C MET A 426 -23.71 1.02 -11.93
N LYS A 427 -22.51 0.54 -12.26
CA LYS A 427 -22.09 -0.84 -11.92
C LYS A 427 -21.90 -1.01 -10.42
N GLU A 428 -21.27 -0.08 -9.73
CA GLU A 428 -21.17 -0.10 -8.27
C GLU A 428 -22.54 -0.03 -7.60
N LEU A 429 -23.42 0.88 -8.06
CA LEU A 429 -24.76 1.05 -7.52
C LEU A 429 -25.63 -0.17 -7.80
N LYS A 430 -25.56 -0.79 -8.98
CA LYS A 430 -26.19 -2.10 -9.24
C LYS A 430 -25.58 -3.21 -8.39
N SER A 431 -24.27 -3.26 -8.22
CA SER A 431 -23.61 -4.26 -7.36
C SER A 431 -24.07 -4.13 -5.91
N LYS A 432 -24.15 -2.90 -5.40
CA LYS A 432 -24.71 -2.55 -4.07
C LYS A 432 -26.20 -2.83 -4.00
N GLU A 433 -26.98 -2.56 -5.05
CA GLU A 433 -28.40 -2.93 -5.13
C GLU A 433 -28.58 -4.46 -5.07
N GLU A 434 -27.78 -5.23 -5.81
CA GLU A 434 -27.76 -6.70 -5.82
C GLU A 434 -27.29 -7.28 -4.46
N GLU A 435 -26.39 -6.58 -3.76
CA GLU A 435 -25.94 -6.90 -2.41
C GLU A 435 -27.02 -6.60 -1.37
N TYR A 436 -27.64 -5.42 -1.40
CA TYR A 436 -28.79 -5.09 -0.54
C TYR A 436 -29.98 -6.01 -0.80
N ARG A 437 -30.28 -6.34 -2.07
CA ARG A 437 -31.32 -7.29 -2.47
C ARG A 437 -31.01 -8.70 -1.94
N ARG A 438 -29.74 -9.13 -1.94
CA ARG A 438 -29.29 -10.37 -1.29
C ARG A 438 -29.41 -10.31 0.24
N MET A 439 -29.12 -9.17 0.88
CA MET A 439 -29.28 -9.02 2.33
C MET A 439 -30.74 -8.90 2.79
N THR A 440 -31.65 -8.37 1.96
CA THR A 440 -33.10 -8.32 2.25
C THR A 440 -33.81 -9.62 1.93
N ASN A 441 -33.26 -10.46 1.06
CA ASN A 441 -33.85 -11.75 0.72
C ASN A 441 -33.65 -12.76 1.86
N ILE A 442 -34.76 -13.10 2.51
CA ILE A 442 -34.84 -14.20 3.47
C ILE A 442 -34.49 -15.51 2.73
N THR A 443 -33.41 -16.17 3.15
CA THR A 443 -32.97 -17.47 2.58
C THR A 443 -34.05 -18.55 2.76
N GLU A 444 -34.08 -19.56 1.89
CA GLU A 444 -35.08 -20.64 1.99
C GLU A 444 -35.03 -21.39 3.33
N ASP A 445 -33.86 -21.50 3.96
CA ASP A 445 -33.74 -22.09 5.31
C ASP A 445 -34.36 -21.21 6.38
N ASN A 446 -34.20 -19.88 6.28
CA ASN A 446 -34.91 -18.95 7.16
C ASN A 446 -36.43 -18.98 6.89
N LYS A 447 -36.88 -19.16 5.64
CA LYS A 447 -38.30 -19.35 5.33
C LYS A 447 -38.85 -20.66 5.90
N ARG A 448 -38.10 -21.76 5.80
CA ARG A 448 -38.44 -23.06 6.43
C ARG A 448 -38.52 -22.92 7.94
N PHE A 449 -37.51 -22.31 8.58
CA PHE A 449 -37.48 -22.03 10.00
C PHE A 449 -38.68 -21.19 10.46
N LEU A 450 -38.97 -20.07 9.79
CA LEU A 450 -40.12 -19.23 10.13
C LEU A 450 -41.45 -19.99 10.03
N LYS A 451 -41.63 -20.83 9.00
CA LYS A 451 -42.79 -21.72 8.88
C LYS A 451 -42.91 -22.71 10.05
N THR A 452 -41.80 -23.25 10.57
CA THR A 452 -41.82 -24.12 11.77
C THR A 452 -42.34 -23.39 13.01
N PHE A 453 -42.16 -22.07 13.11
CA PHE A 453 -42.74 -21.24 14.17
C PHE A 453 -44.15 -20.69 13.85
N GLY A 454 -44.79 -21.15 12.76
CA GLY A 454 -46.10 -20.67 12.32
C GLY A 454 -46.08 -19.24 11.74
N VAL A 455 -44.90 -18.73 11.38
CA VAL A 455 -44.73 -17.40 10.78
C VAL A 455 -44.63 -17.54 9.27
N GLU A 456 -45.65 -17.09 8.54
CA GLU A 456 -45.53 -17.00 7.09
C GLU A 456 -44.45 -15.98 6.69
N PRO A 457 -43.51 -16.33 5.79
CA PRO A 457 -42.44 -15.44 5.33
C PRO A 457 -42.91 -14.49 4.21
N THR A 458 -44.21 -14.18 4.18
CA THR A 458 -44.90 -13.32 3.21
C THR A 458 -45.29 -12.01 3.88
N GLY A 459 -44.65 -10.91 3.49
CA GLY A 459 -44.87 -9.57 4.05
C GLY A 459 -43.57 -8.76 4.10
N SER A 460 -43.65 -7.56 4.68
CA SER A 460 -42.47 -6.76 4.98
C SER A 460 -41.61 -7.40 6.09
N LEU A 461 -40.31 -7.09 6.11
CA LEU A 461 -39.39 -7.63 7.11
C LEU A 461 -39.85 -7.29 8.55
N ASP A 462 -40.38 -6.10 8.77
CA ASP A 462 -40.89 -5.65 10.07
C ASP A 462 -42.14 -6.44 10.52
N GLU A 463 -43.04 -6.79 9.61
CA GLU A 463 -44.18 -7.67 9.91
C GLU A 463 -43.74 -9.09 10.27
N ILE A 464 -42.78 -9.65 9.52
CA ILE A 464 -42.21 -10.97 9.77
C ILE A 464 -41.51 -11.01 11.14
N VAL A 465 -40.70 -10.00 11.45
CA VAL A 465 -40.05 -9.83 12.76
C VAL A 465 -41.09 -9.62 13.87
N GLY A 466 -42.16 -8.87 13.61
CA GLY A 466 -43.27 -8.69 14.54
C GLY A 466 -43.98 -9.99 14.90
N ARG A 467 -44.37 -10.78 13.88
CA ARG A 467 -45.00 -12.10 14.04
C ARG A 467 -44.08 -13.09 14.75
N PHE A 468 -42.80 -13.16 14.34
CA PHE A 468 -41.80 -14.00 14.99
C PHE A 468 -41.58 -13.64 16.47
N ARG A 469 -41.57 -12.35 16.81
CA ARG A 469 -41.48 -11.88 18.20
C ARG A 469 -42.69 -12.30 19.05
N GLY A 470 -43.87 -12.43 18.43
CA GLY A 470 -45.06 -13.03 19.04
C GLY A 470 -44.84 -14.52 19.33
N ALA A 471 -44.62 -15.32 18.29
CA ALA A 471 -44.40 -16.76 18.40
C ALA A 471 -43.27 -17.13 19.38
N TYR A 472 -42.16 -16.39 19.37
CA TYR A 472 -41.05 -16.58 20.30
C TYR A 472 -41.42 -16.32 21.77
N LYS A 473 -42.27 -15.32 22.06
CA LYS A 473 -42.78 -15.09 23.42
C LYS A 473 -43.67 -16.23 23.89
N ASP A 474 -44.49 -16.79 23.01
CA ASP A 474 -45.37 -17.90 23.35
C ASP A 474 -44.60 -19.21 23.57
N VAL A 475 -43.54 -19.46 22.78
CA VAL A 475 -42.61 -20.58 23.02
C VAL A 475 -41.90 -20.41 24.36
N ILE A 476 -41.38 -19.21 24.69
CA ILE A 476 -40.81 -18.94 26.02
C ILE A 476 -41.84 -19.16 27.13
N ARG A 477 -43.10 -18.76 26.94
CA ARG A 477 -44.16 -18.95 27.93
C ARG A 477 -44.44 -20.43 28.16
N LYS A 478 -44.61 -21.22 27.08
CA LYS A 478 -44.78 -22.68 27.15
C LYS A 478 -43.58 -23.36 27.81
N MET A 479 -42.36 -22.97 27.45
CA MET A 479 -41.13 -23.51 28.04
C MET A 479 -40.98 -23.18 29.54
N ARG A 480 -41.49 -22.04 30.01
CA ARG A 480 -41.57 -21.73 31.45
C ARG A 480 -42.60 -22.58 32.19
N VAL A 481 -43.72 -22.93 31.53
CA VAL A 481 -44.74 -23.84 32.09
C VAL A 481 -44.18 -25.27 32.17
N MET A 482 -43.63 -25.80 31.07
CA MET A 482 -42.91 -27.09 31.08
C MET A 482 -41.77 -27.12 32.10
N ASN A 483 -41.05 -26.03 32.32
CA ASN A 483 -40.05 -25.95 33.39
C ASN A 483 -40.67 -26.21 34.77
N LYS A 484 -41.85 -25.64 35.06
CA LYS A 484 -42.53 -25.88 36.34
C LYS A 484 -42.99 -27.33 36.44
N GLU A 485 -43.67 -27.82 35.43
CA GLU A 485 -44.18 -29.20 35.36
C GLU A 485 -43.04 -30.23 35.47
N ALA A 486 -41.91 -30.01 34.80
CA ALA A 486 -40.71 -30.85 34.91
C ALA A 486 -40.09 -30.82 36.31
N ASN A 487 -40.03 -29.66 36.96
CA ASN A 487 -39.54 -29.55 38.34
C ASN A 487 -40.52 -30.14 39.36
N GLU A 488 -41.83 -30.09 39.09
CA GLU A 488 -42.86 -30.74 39.90
C GLU A 488 -42.82 -32.26 39.73
N ALA A 489 -42.63 -32.76 38.50
CA ALA A 489 -42.41 -34.17 38.19
C ALA A 489 -41.11 -34.70 38.80
N MET A 490 -40.01 -33.94 38.77
CA MET A 490 -38.76 -34.29 39.45
C MET A 490 -38.94 -34.35 40.97
N ARG A 491 -39.62 -33.39 41.59
CA ARG A 491 -39.94 -33.46 43.04
C ARG A 491 -40.83 -34.64 43.39
N PHE A 492 -41.81 -34.96 42.54
CA PHE A 492 -42.64 -36.14 42.71
C PHE A 492 -41.80 -37.43 42.61
N ALA A 493 -40.85 -37.48 41.66
CA ALA A 493 -39.94 -38.61 41.50
C ALA A 493 -38.96 -38.77 42.68
N GLU A 494 -38.36 -37.68 43.15
CA GLU A 494 -37.48 -37.66 44.32
C GLU A 494 -38.22 -38.10 45.59
N ASN A 495 -39.47 -37.68 45.77
CA ASN A 495 -40.30 -38.06 46.92
C ASN A 495 -40.87 -39.49 46.86
N ASN A 496 -40.87 -40.15 45.70
CA ASN A 496 -41.39 -41.52 45.50
C ASN A 496 -40.29 -42.50 45.03
N LYS A 497 -39.02 -42.17 45.28
CA LYS A 497 -37.86 -42.87 44.72
C LYS A 497 -37.77 -44.36 45.10
N ASP A 498 -38.33 -44.73 46.25
CA ASP A 498 -38.37 -46.11 46.76
C ASP A 498 -39.60 -46.91 46.26
N VAL A 499 -40.53 -46.27 45.54
CA VAL A 499 -41.81 -46.86 45.08
C VAL A 499 -41.92 -46.87 43.55
N MET A 500 -41.18 -46.03 42.84
CA MET A 500 -41.22 -45.99 41.37
C MET A 500 -40.41 -47.11 40.70
N ASP A 501 -41.01 -47.71 39.66
CA ASP A 501 -40.34 -48.71 38.82
C ASP A 501 -39.07 -48.13 38.16
N ARG A 502 -38.05 -48.99 38.06
CA ARG A 502 -36.69 -48.66 37.61
C ARG A 502 -36.67 -48.07 36.20
N LYS A 503 -37.61 -48.50 35.35
CA LYS A 503 -37.85 -47.96 34.00
C LYS A 503 -38.26 -46.48 34.03
N THR A 504 -39.16 -46.11 34.94
CA THR A 504 -39.65 -44.73 35.09
C THR A 504 -38.54 -43.80 35.59
N MET A 505 -37.69 -44.27 36.51
CA MET A 505 -36.47 -43.56 36.93
C MET A 505 -35.53 -43.28 35.75
N MET A 506 -35.23 -44.28 34.90
CA MET A 506 -34.39 -44.06 33.71
C MET A 506 -35.00 -43.03 32.74
N PHE A 507 -36.30 -43.10 32.46
CA PHE A 507 -36.96 -42.10 31.61
C PHE A 507 -36.88 -40.67 32.17
N LEU A 508 -36.95 -40.50 33.49
CA LEU A 508 -36.78 -39.20 34.15
C LEU A 508 -35.33 -38.71 34.11
N GLU A 509 -34.34 -39.60 34.26
CA GLU A 509 -32.92 -39.26 34.11
C GLU A 509 -32.59 -38.83 32.67
N ASP A 510 -33.05 -39.58 31.67
CA ASP A 510 -32.86 -39.25 30.25
C ASP A 510 -33.59 -37.94 29.87
N PHE A 511 -34.85 -37.76 30.30
CA PHE A 511 -35.58 -36.51 30.11
C PHE A 511 -34.84 -35.32 30.75
N THR A 512 -34.32 -35.49 31.98
CA THR A 512 -33.56 -34.45 32.68
C THR A 512 -32.25 -34.13 31.96
N LYS A 513 -31.60 -35.11 31.36
CA LYS A 513 -30.37 -34.93 30.57
C LYS A 513 -30.64 -34.15 29.29
N GLU A 514 -31.62 -34.55 28.49
CA GLU A 514 -32.04 -33.85 27.26
C GLU A 514 -32.53 -32.43 27.58
N PHE A 515 -33.31 -32.26 28.64
CA PHE A 515 -33.78 -30.95 29.09
C PHE A 515 -32.62 -30.00 29.46
N ASN A 516 -31.58 -30.52 30.11
CA ASN A 516 -30.38 -29.73 30.44
C ASN A 516 -29.52 -29.40 29.21
N ILE A 517 -29.53 -30.22 28.15
CA ILE A 517 -28.91 -29.90 26.85
C ILE A 517 -29.69 -28.78 26.18
N ALA A 518 -31.01 -28.95 25.99
CA ALA A 518 -31.88 -27.93 25.39
C ALA A 518 -31.82 -26.58 26.13
N ARG A 519 -31.68 -26.59 27.47
CA ARG A 519 -31.45 -25.40 28.28
C ARG A 519 -30.12 -24.71 27.96
N LYS A 520 -29.02 -25.46 27.82
CA LYS A 520 -27.70 -24.91 27.46
C LYS A 520 -27.72 -24.28 26.08
N ASP A 521 -28.37 -24.92 25.11
CA ASP A 521 -28.49 -24.42 23.74
C ASP A 521 -29.33 -23.14 23.68
N LEU A 522 -30.42 -23.06 24.45
CA LEU A 522 -31.19 -21.83 24.60
C LEU A 522 -30.36 -20.70 25.23
N GLU A 523 -29.57 -21.00 26.25
CA GLU A 523 -28.66 -20.04 26.90
C GLU A 523 -27.60 -19.53 25.91
N ALA A 524 -27.09 -20.40 25.02
CA ALA A 524 -26.17 -20.04 23.93
C ALA A 524 -26.86 -19.15 22.87
N CYS A 525 -28.06 -19.52 22.41
CA CYS A 525 -28.88 -18.70 21.51
C CYS A 525 -29.18 -17.31 22.11
N LYS A 526 -29.46 -17.23 23.41
CA LYS A 526 -29.67 -15.95 24.11
C LYS A 526 -28.41 -15.07 24.06
N ARG A 527 -27.22 -15.62 24.39
CA ARG A 527 -25.95 -14.88 24.29
C ARG A 527 -25.65 -14.42 22.86
N TYR A 528 -25.95 -15.26 21.86
CA TYR A 528 -25.79 -14.91 20.45
C TYR A 528 -26.71 -13.73 20.05
N LEU A 529 -27.99 -13.77 20.46
CA LEU A 529 -28.94 -12.68 20.22
C LEU A 529 -28.55 -11.40 20.95
N GLU A 530 -28.03 -11.48 22.17
CA GLU A 530 -27.49 -10.31 22.90
C GLU A 530 -26.26 -9.72 22.20
N LYS A 531 -25.34 -10.55 21.69
CA LYS A 531 -24.19 -10.10 20.88
C LYS A 531 -24.66 -9.41 19.60
N LYS A 532 -25.52 -10.06 18.81
CA LYS A 532 -26.09 -9.48 17.58
C LYS A 532 -26.91 -8.22 17.86
N GLY A 533 -27.56 -8.13 19.02
CA GLY A 533 -28.26 -6.93 19.47
C GLY A 533 -27.33 -5.74 19.78
N LYS A 534 -26.09 -5.99 20.23
CA LYS A 534 -25.05 -4.96 20.37
C LYS A 534 -24.50 -4.55 19.01
N GLU A 535 -24.09 -5.51 18.18
CA GLU A 535 -23.59 -5.26 16.82
C GLU A 535 -24.60 -4.43 15.99
N ASN A 536 -25.91 -4.73 16.09
CA ASN A 536 -26.96 -3.97 15.38
C ASN A 536 -27.15 -2.54 15.95
N LYS A 537 -26.95 -2.31 17.26
CA LYS A 537 -26.94 -0.96 17.83
C LYS A 537 -25.74 -0.14 17.34
N GLU A 538 -24.56 -0.75 17.26
CA GLU A 538 -23.33 -0.15 16.74
C GLU A 538 -23.48 0.20 15.25
N LEU A 539 -24.03 -0.72 14.45
CA LEU A 539 -24.36 -0.48 13.03
C LEU A 539 -25.38 0.65 12.86
N LYS A 540 -26.44 0.73 13.69
CA LYS A 540 -27.39 1.85 13.66
C LYS A 540 -26.73 3.18 14.01
N ALA A 541 -25.83 3.21 15.00
CA ALA A 541 -25.07 4.41 15.34
C ALA A 541 -24.13 4.84 14.20
N SER A 542 -23.44 3.89 13.57
CA SER A 542 -22.57 4.12 12.41
C SER A 542 -23.36 4.66 11.20
N ASN A 543 -24.49 4.03 10.86
CA ASN A 543 -25.37 4.51 9.80
C ASN A 543 -25.88 5.92 10.06
N LEU A 544 -26.24 6.27 11.30
CA LEU A 544 -26.68 7.63 11.65
C LEU A 544 -25.55 8.67 11.49
N VAL A 545 -24.28 8.28 11.69
CA VAL A 545 -23.11 9.12 11.41
C VAL A 545 -22.87 9.26 9.90
N LEU A 546 -22.99 8.17 9.14
CA LEU A 546 -22.88 8.18 7.68
C LEU A 546 -23.99 9.01 7.02
N GLU A 547 -25.23 8.91 7.51
CA GLU A 547 -26.37 9.69 7.05
C GLU A 547 -26.19 11.20 7.33
N LYS A 548 -25.63 11.56 8.49
CA LYS A 548 -25.22 12.96 8.76
C LYS A 548 -24.18 13.45 7.76
N LYS A 549 -23.11 12.67 7.52
CA LYS A 549 -22.07 13.01 6.53
C LYS A 549 -22.62 13.10 5.11
N PHE A 550 -23.53 12.20 4.72
CA PHE A 550 -24.18 12.22 3.41
C PHE A 550 -25.03 13.49 3.22
N ASN A 551 -25.81 13.86 4.23
CA ASN A 551 -26.59 15.11 4.22
C ASN A 551 -25.70 16.36 4.20
N GLU A 552 -24.52 16.32 4.82
CA GLU A 552 -23.52 17.39 4.77
C GLU A 552 -22.85 17.50 3.39
N CYS A 553 -22.46 16.37 2.79
CA CYS A 553 -21.99 16.32 1.41
C CYS A 553 -23.05 16.86 0.42
N ARG A 554 -24.31 16.47 0.57
CA ARG A 554 -25.41 16.97 -0.25
C ARG A 554 -25.61 18.48 -0.11
N LYS A 555 -25.55 19.03 1.11
CA LYS A 555 -25.59 20.50 1.32
C LYS A 555 -24.40 21.22 0.67
N ASN A 556 -23.22 20.61 0.70
CA ASN A 556 -22.04 21.15 0.03
C ASN A 556 -22.19 21.09 -1.50
N GLU A 557 -22.77 20.01 -2.05
CA GLU A 557 -23.09 19.89 -3.48
C GLU A 557 -24.12 20.95 -3.92
N GLU A 558 -25.21 21.12 -3.16
CA GLU A 558 -26.23 22.16 -3.39
C GLU A 558 -25.62 23.58 -3.33
N ARG A 559 -24.70 23.84 -2.38
CA ARG A 559 -23.93 25.08 -2.30
C ARG A 559 -23.00 25.28 -3.52
N ILE A 560 -22.32 24.23 -3.97
CA ILE A 560 -21.45 24.26 -5.15
C ILE A 560 -22.27 24.55 -6.41
N LYS A 561 -23.42 23.87 -6.60
CA LYS A 561 -24.38 24.14 -7.68
C LYS A 561 -24.84 25.60 -7.67
N GLY A 562 -25.17 26.16 -6.50
CA GLY A 562 -25.50 27.57 -6.35
C GLY A 562 -24.37 28.53 -6.76
N LEU A 563 -23.11 28.21 -6.40
CA LEU A 563 -21.93 28.99 -6.83
C LEU A 563 -21.70 28.92 -8.34
N TYR A 564 -21.88 27.74 -8.96
CA TYR A 564 -21.79 27.59 -10.42
C TYR A 564 -22.89 28.36 -11.15
N SER A 565 -24.15 28.31 -10.68
CA SER A 565 -25.24 29.11 -11.24
C SER A 565 -24.94 30.61 -11.15
N ALA A 566 -24.49 31.09 -9.99
CA ALA A 566 -24.11 32.49 -9.80
C ALA A 566 -22.90 32.93 -10.66
N MET A 567 -21.98 32.01 -10.99
CA MET A 567 -20.87 32.25 -11.91
C MET A 567 -21.35 32.28 -13.36
N ALA A 568 -22.24 31.37 -13.76
CA ALA A 568 -22.86 31.35 -15.09
C ALA A 568 -23.66 32.64 -15.36
N ASP A 569 -24.44 33.12 -14.39
CA ASP A 569 -25.15 34.40 -14.50
C ASP A 569 -24.20 35.61 -14.62
N LYS A 570 -23.05 35.58 -13.93
CA LYS A 570 -22.01 36.61 -14.07
C LYS A 570 -21.34 36.58 -15.45
N LEU A 571 -21.11 35.40 -16.01
CA LEU A 571 -20.58 35.24 -17.37
C LEU A 571 -21.59 35.74 -18.40
N ARG A 572 -22.85 35.28 -18.35
CA ARG A 572 -23.92 35.75 -19.23
C ARG A 572 -24.09 37.28 -19.20
N LYS A 573 -24.00 37.90 -18.02
CA LYS A 573 -24.02 39.38 -17.89
C LYS A 573 -22.79 40.06 -18.48
N LYS A 574 -21.61 39.43 -18.46
CA LYS A 574 -20.42 39.95 -19.17
C LYS A 574 -20.58 39.82 -20.67
N ASP A 575 -21.08 38.69 -21.17
CA ASP A 575 -21.32 38.47 -22.59
C ASP A 575 -22.34 39.49 -23.13
N GLU A 576 -23.43 39.75 -22.40
CA GLU A 576 -24.36 40.84 -22.71
C GLU A 576 -23.70 42.23 -22.75
N MET A 577 -22.74 42.52 -21.86
CA MET A 577 -22.00 43.79 -21.89
C MET A 577 -21.05 43.87 -23.07
N ILE A 578 -20.39 42.75 -23.42
CA ILE A 578 -19.52 42.62 -24.59
C ILE A 578 -20.33 42.88 -25.86
N SER A 579 -21.46 42.19 -26.07
CA SER A 579 -22.32 42.43 -27.24
C SER A 579 -22.88 43.86 -27.29
N LYS A 580 -23.18 44.49 -26.14
CA LYS A 580 -23.58 45.90 -26.08
C LYS A 580 -22.43 46.86 -26.43
N LEU A 581 -21.17 46.50 -26.14
CA LEU A 581 -19.98 47.26 -26.55
C LEU A 581 -19.68 47.06 -28.04
N GLU A 582 -19.75 45.83 -28.55
CA GLU A 582 -19.58 45.50 -29.96
C GLU A 582 -20.57 46.27 -30.84
N MET A 583 -21.86 46.29 -30.48
CA MET A 583 -22.86 47.10 -31.21
C MET A 583 -22.57 48.61 -31.15
N ARG A 584 -21.99 49.13 -30.06
CA ARG A 584 -21.59 50.55 -29.94
C ARG A 584 -20.34 50.87 -30.74
N MET A 585 -19.43 49.91 -30.93
CA MET A 585 -18.27 50.05 -31.80
C MET A 585 -18.68 50.00 -33.27
N ALA A 586 -19.62 49.12 -33.64
CA ALA A 586 -20.16 49.01 -34.99
C ALA A 586 -21.03 50.19 -35.45
N THR A 587 -21.37 51.14 -34.55
CA THR A 587 -22.23 52.30 -34.84
C THR A 587 -21.49 53.65 -34.78
N ARG A 588 -20.15 53.66 -34.71
CA ARG A 588 -19.35 54.85 -34.99
C ARG A 588 -18.83 54.81 -36.43
N PRO A 589 -19.27 55.74 -37.31
CA PRO A 589 -18.72 55.89 -38.66
C PRO A 589 -17.32 56.52 -38.65
#